data_AF-A0ABD2W0M9-F1
#
_entry.id   AF-A0ABD2W0M9-F1
#
_cell.length_a   1.000
_cell.length_b   1.000
_cell.length_c   1.000
_cell.angle_alpha   90.00
_cell.angle_beta   90.00
_cell.angle_gamma   90.00
#
_symmetry.space_group_name_H-M   'P 1'
#
loop_
_entity.id
_entity.type
_entity.pdbx_description
1 polymer ?
#
loop_
_entity_poly.entity_id
_entity_poly.type
_entity_poly.pdbx_seq_one_letter_code
_entity_poly.pdbx_strand_id
1 'polypeptide(L)'
;MLLNTDPNVADADGSTLLHWICNRYCDNDLAKIFFKINNDKNQWVHVDAEDNLGQTLLQLAVKNLLPCTVDALLNHGADLSSFVFPAVSHLGRRESECRTFLNAKLRLAARALGIVQCFHNRGYELDQSGALLIMKYFAEHELFAMSSDLEKRLCEDRYFASRSKKILIKPDLSLFDLVQLRPEKAQKLFIHPDYYNLTNSKKWSDLPEGLKKACEIHLSEKLSKELLKFVYIFHTHFIHNS
;
A
#
# COMPACT_ATOMS: atom_id res chain seq x y z
N MET A 1 4.73 -35.32 -12.09
CA MET A 1 5.81 -35.04 -11.13
C MET A 1 6.13 -33.55 -11.21
N LEU A 2 5.61 -32.73 -10.29
CA LEU A 2 6.14 -31.38 -10.13
C LEU A 2 7.46 -31.55 -9.39
N LEU A 3 8.57 -31.30 -10.07
CA LEU A 3 9.92 -31.40 -9.52
C LEU A 3 10.00 -30.70 -8.16
N ASN A 4 10.71 -31.33 -7.24
CA ASN A 4 11.09 -30.78 -5.95
C ASN A 4 12.18 -29.71 -6.20
N THR A 5 11.81 -28.62 -6.87
CA THR A 5 12.72 -27.53 -7.22
C THR A 5 12.99 -26.70 -5.98
N ASP A 6 14.27 -26.46 -5.68
CA ASP A 6 14.67 -25.59 -4.57
C ASP A 6 14.17 -24.15 -4.83
N PRO A 7 13.37 -23.55 -3.91
CA PRO A 7 12.81 -22.22 -4.09
C PRO A 7 13.85 -21.08 -4.05
N ASN A 8 15.08 -21.38 -3.61
CA ASN A 8 16.14 -20.40 -3.44
C ASN A 8 17.12 -20.36 -4.62
N VAL A 9 16.88 -21.16 -5.67
CA VAL A 9 17.70 -21.10 -6.88
C VAL A 9 17.58 -19.72 -7.51
N ALA A 10 18.73 -19.05 -7.61
CA ALA A 10 18.88 -17.79 -8.31
C ALA A 10 19.17 -18.02 -9.80
N ASP A 11 18.71 -17.09 -10.63
CA ASP A 11 19.12 -16.99 -12.03
C ASP A 11 20.53 -16.38 -12.17
N ALA A 12 20.95 -16.12 -13.41
CA ALA A 12 22.26 -15.54 -13.71
C ALA A 12 22.46 -14.13 -13.11
N ASP A 13 21.38 -13.44 -12.77
CA ASP A 13 21.38 -12.11 -12.15
C ASP A 13 21.25 -12.18 -10.62
N GLY A 14 21.44 -13.37 -10.03
CA GLY A 14 21.29 -13.57 -8.59
C GLY A 14 19.83 -13.53 -8.11
N SER A 15 18.86 -13.43 -9.03
CA SER A 15 17.46 -13.25 -8.68
C SER A 15 16.75 -14.59 -8.50
N THR A 16 16.21 -14.81 -7.30
CA THR A 16 15.31 -15.95 -7.02
C THR A 16 13.88 -15.65 -7.46
N LEU A 17 13.00 -16.67 -7.51
CA LEU A 17 11.58 -16.44 -7.81
C LEU A 17 10.93 -15.42 -6.86
N LEU A 18 11.36 -15.37 -5.60
CA LEU A 18 10.86 -14.41 -4.63
C LEU A 18 11.30 -12.97 -4.96
N HIS A 19 12.49 -12.76 -5.54
CA HIS A 19 12.90 -11.46 -6.07
C HIS A 19 11.97 -11.00 -7.20
N TRP A 20 11.65 -11.91 -8.12
CA TRP A 20 10.70 -11.63 -9.20
C TRP A 20 9.31 -11.24 -8.66
N ILE A 21 8.84 -11.90 -7.61
CA ILE A 21 7.59 -11.54 -6.91
C ILE A 21 7.68 -10.14 -6.29
N CYS A 22 8.79 -9.81 -5.62
CA CYS A 22 9.03 -8.50 -5.00
C CYS A 22 9.25 -7.37 -6.03
N ASN A 23 9.49 -7.71 -7.30
CA ASN A 23 9.72 -6.75 -8.38
C ASN A 23 8.51 -6.54 -9.31
N ARG A 24 7.33 -7.06 -8.93
CA ARG A 24 6.08 -6.92 -9.70
C ARG A 24 5.41 -5.56 -9.48
N TYR A 25 4.54 -5.22 -10.43
CA TYR A 25 3.70 -4.02 -10.38
C TYR A 25 2.42 -4.21 -9.54
N CYS A 26 1.93 -5.45 -9.46
CA CYS A 26 0.65 -5.79 -8.85
C CYS A 26 0.89 -6.42 -7.48
N ASP A 27 0.36 -5.78 -6.45
CA ASP A 27 0.34 -6.31 -5.09
C ASP A 27 -0.84 -7.27 -4.93
N ASN A 28 -0.57 -8.57 -4.98
CA ASN A 28 -1.56 -9.65 -4.85
C ASN A 28 -1.04 -10.74 -3.92
N ASP A 29 -1.84 -11.79 -3.70
CA ASP A 29 -1.49 -12.88 -2.79
C ASP A 29 -0.42 -13.84 -3.31
N LEU A 30 0.28 -13.53 -4.41
CA LEU A 30 1.27 -14.44 -4.99
C LEU A 30 2.40 -14.79 -4.00
N ALA A 31 2.89 -13.82 -3.22
CA ALA A 31 3.89 -14.09 -2.18
C ALA A 31 3.36 -15.08 -1.13
N LYS A 32 2.11 -14.90 -0.68
CA LYS A 32 1.47 -15.82 0.28
C LYS A 32 1.28 -17.21 -0.31
N ILE A 33 0.85 -17.31 -1.57
CA ILE A 33 0.72 -18.59 -2.27
C ILE A 33 2.07 -19.29 -2.40
N PHE A 34 3.13 -18.54 -2.75
CA PHE A 34 4.48 -19.05 -2.85
C PHE A 34 4.97 -19.62 -1.51
N PHE A 35 4.84 -18.87 -0.41
CA PHE A 35 5.20 -19.37 0.90
C PHE A 35 4.37 -20.60 1.32
N LYS A 36 3.05 -20.58 1.06
CA LYS A 36 2.18 -21.73 1.35
C LYS A 36 2.65 -23.01 0.63
N ILE A 37 2.95 -22.92 -0.66
CA ILE A 37 3.43 -24.07 -1.44
C ILE A 37 4.74 -24.62 -0.87
N ASN A 38 5.67 -23.75 -0.48
CA ASN A 38 6.95 -24.18 0.08
C ASN A 38 6.78 -24.78 1.48
N ASN A 39 5.91 -24.21 2.32
CA ASN A 39 5.56 -24.79 3.62
C ASN A 39 4.92 -26.19 3.46
N ASP A 40 3.97 -26.35 2.53
CA ASP A 40 3.31 -27.63 2.23
C ASP A 40 4.34 -28.70 1.75
N LYS A 41 5.44 -28.26 1.14
CA LYS A 41 6.56 -29.11 0.71
C LYS A 41 7.69 -29.24 1.72
N ASN A 42 7.60 -28.60 2.89
CA ASN A 42 8.67 -28.48 3.87
C ASN A 42 9.99 -27.92 3.28
N GLN A 43 9.89 -26.97 2.34
CA GLN A 43 11.03 -26.28 1.75
C GLN A 43 11.26 -24.96 2.49
N TRP A 44 12.50 -24.75 2.93
CA TRP A 44 12.90 -23.48 3.54
C TRP A 44 13.12 -22.41 2.46
N VAL A 45 12.62 -21.20 2.70
CA VAL A 45 12.75 -20.05 1.82
C VAL A 45 13.62 -19.01 2.51
N HIS A 46 14.70 -18.57 1.86
CA HIS A 46 15.59 -17.53 2.37
C HIS A 46 14.96 -16.15 2.16
N VAL A 47 14.30 -15.64 3.20
CA VAL A 47 13.52 -14.38 3.15
C VAL A 47 14.36 -13.11 3.21
N ASP A 48 15.59 -13.20 3.71
CA ASP A 48 16.56 -12.11 3.77
C ASP A 48 17.61 -12.23 2.64
N ALA A 49 17.24 -12.89 1.54
CA ALA A 49 18.08 -12.92 0.36
C ALA A 49 18.30 -11.51 -0.20
N GLU A 50 19.52 -11.24 -0.62
CA GLU A 50 19.90 -10.03 -1.33
C GLU A 50 20.08 -10.32 -2.82
N ASP A 51 19.69 -9.36 -3.67
CA ASP A 51 20.02 -9.39 -5.09
C ASP A 51 21.49 -8.97 -5.34
N ASN A 52 21.91 -9.00 -6.61
CA ASN A 52 23.26 -8.55 -7.00
C ASN A 52 23.56 -7.07 -6.72
N LEU A 53 22.57 -6.27 -6.31
CA LEU A 53 22.72 -4.88 -5.90
C LEU A 53 22.73 -4.73 -4.36
N GLY A 54 22.71 -5.84 -3.61
CA GLY A 54 22.64 -5.85 -2.15
C GLY A 54 21.27 -5.43 -1.62
N GLN A 55 20.21 -5.49 -2.44
CA GLN A 55 18.86 -5.15 -1.99
C GLN A 55 18.17 -6.39 -1.41
N THR A 56 17.66 -6.29 -0.19
CA THR A 56 16.85 -7.37 0.39
C THR A 56 15.49 -7.47 -0.29
N LEU A 57 14.87 -8.65 -0.22
CA LEU A 57 13.48 -8.86 -0.67
C LEU A 57 12.50 -7.85 -0.05
N LEU A 58 12.68 -7.52 1.24
CA LEU A 58 11.86 -6.53 1.95
C LEU A 58 12.06 -5.12 1.36
N GLN A 59 13.30 -4.71 1.08
CA GLN A 59 13.59 -3.44 0.42
C GLN A 59 12.98 -3.35 -0.97
N LEU A 60 13.06 -4.42 -1.77
CA LEU A 60 12.42 -4.49 -3.09
C LEU A 60 10.90 -4.37 -3.00
N ALA A 61 10.27 -5.08 -2.07
CA ALA A 61 8.83 -5.01 -1.87
C ALA A 61 8.35 -3.61 -1.44
N VAL A 62 9.08 -2.95 -0.53
CA VAL A 62 8.77 -1.56 -0.12
C VAL A 62 9.00 -0.58 -1.27
N LYS A 63 10.11 -0.72 -2.01
CA LYS A 63 10.43 0.08 -3.20
C LYS A 63 9.31 0.05 -4.23
N ASN A 64 8.71 -1.12 -4.45
CA ASN A 64 7.60 -1.31 -5.37
C ASN A 64 6.21 -1.15 -4.72
N LEU A 65 6.16 -0.65 -3.48
CA LEU A 65 4.94 -0.42 -2.71
C LEU A 65 4.04 -1.65 -2.61
N LEU A 66 4.54 -2.85 -2.33
CA LEU A 66 3.77 -4.10 -2.31
C LEU A 66 3.35 -4.52 -0.87
N PRO A 67 2.33 -3.92 -0.23
CA PRO A 67 2.00 -4.22 1.17
C PRO A 67 1.62 -5.69 1.44
N CYS A 68 0.91 -6.38 0.54
CA CYS A 68 0.61 -7.81 0.71
C CYS A 68 1.88 -8.67 0.65
N THR A 69 2.86 -8.26 -0.16
CA THR A 69 4.17 -8.93 -0.25
C THR A 69 5.02 -8.62 0.98
N VAL A 70 5.05 -7.36 1.44
CA VAL A 70 5.71 -6.94 2.68
C VAL A 70 5.15 -7.73 3.87
N ASP A 71 3.81 -7.80 4.00
CA ASP A 71 3.17 -8.58 5.05
C ASP A 71 3.55 -10.06 4.99
N ALA A 72 3.59 -10.65 3.79
CA ALA A 72 3.99 -12.03 3.60
C ALA A 72 5.46 -12.28 4.00
N LEU A 73 6.38 -11.40 3.59
CA LEU A 73 7.81 -11.49 3.94
C LEU A 73 8.01 -11.40 5.46
N LEU A 74 7.39 -10.41 6.10
CA LEU A 74 7.52 -10.21 7.55
C LEU A 74 6.88 -11.35 8.36
N ASN A 75 5.78 -11.94 7.88
CA ASN A 75 5.19 -13.14 8.49
C ASN A 75 6.07 -14.39 8.39
N HIS A 76 7.06 -14.39 7.49
CA HIS A 76 8.01 -15.48 7.31
C HIS A 76 9.41 -15.13 7.83
N GLY A 77 9.53 -14.10 8.66
CA GLY A 77 10.74 -13.80 9.43
C GLY A 77 11.73 -12.87 8.76
N ALA A 78 11.32 -12.12 7.72
CA ALA A 78 12.20 -11.10 7.14
C ALA A 78 12.63 -10.08 8.21
N ASP A 79 13.93 -9.78 8.26
CA ASP A 79 14.50 -8.90 9.26
C ASP A 79 14.08 -7.45 9.01
N LEU A 80 13.47 -6.85 10.03
CA LEU A 80 13.02 -5.47 10.03
C LEU A 80 13.94 -4.57 10.88
N SER A 81 14.85 -5.13 11.68
CA SER A 81 15.71 -4.39 12.60
C SER A 81 16.82 -3.62 11.89
N SER A 82 17.32 -4.17 10.77
CA SER A 82 18.33 -3.57 9.91
C SER A 82 17.73 -2.84 8.70
N PHE A 83 16.40 -2.73 8.61
CA PHE A 83 15.74 -2.17 7.44
C PHE A 83 16.04 -0.68 7.27
N VAL A 84 16.46 -0.32 6.06
CA VAL A 84 16.66 1.07 5.64
C VAL A 84 15.75 1.35 4.44
N PHE A 85 15.01 2.46 4.51
CA PHE A 85 14.14 2.87 3.41
C PHE A 85 14.95 3.20 2.14
N PRO A 86 14.47 2.79 0.95
CA PRO A 86 15.08 3.16 -0.32
C PRO A 86 14.89 4.67 -0.60
N ALA A 87 15.74 5.26 -1.44
CA ALA A 87 15.60 6.65 -1.82
C ALA A 87 14.28 6.94 -2.56
N VAL A 88 13.70 8.14 -2.37
CA VAL A 88 12.39 8.52 -2.92
C VAL A 88 12.30 8.33 -4.43
N SER A 89 13.37 8.63 -5.16
CA SER A 89 13.46 8.49 -6.62
C SER A 89 13.24 7.05 -7.13
N HIS A 90 13.29 6.06 -6.24
CA HIS A 90 13.09 4.65 -6.56
C HIS A 90 11.73 4.11 -6.09
N LEU A 91 11.00 4.84 -5.23
CA LEU A 91 9.69 4.42 -4.72
C LEU A 91 8.62 4.52 -5.81
N GLY A 92 7.87 3.44 -6.05
CA GLY A 92 6.67 3.44 -6.90
C GLY A 92 6.90 3.80 -8.38
N ARG A 93 8.16 3.98 -8.81
CA ARG A 93 8.55 4.43 -10.18
C ARG A 93 7.98 3.53 -11.29
N ARG A 94 7.67 2.29 -10.96
CA ARG A 94 7.13 1.29 -11.88
C ARG A 94 5.61 1.39 -12.07
N GLU A 95 4.87 1.94 -11.10
CA GLU A 95 3.41 2.09 -11.20
C GLU A 95 2.99 3.33 -12.01
N SER A 96 3.87 4.34 -12.15
CA SER A 96 3.63 5.52 -13.00
C SER A 96 3.54 5.23 -14.50
N GLU A 97 3.96 4.03 -14.94
CA GLU A 97 3.97 3.62 -16.35
C GLU A 97 2.68 2.89 -16.78
N CYS A 98 1.78 2.55 -15.84
CA CYS A 98 0.58 1.76 -16.13
C CYS A 98 -0.69 2.63 -16.34
N ARG A 99 -0.83 3.16 -17.57
CA ARG A 99 -2.02 3.65 -18.35
C ARG A 99 -3.35 4.14 -17.72
N THR A 100 -3.50 4.38 -16.42
CA THR A 100 -4.59 5.24 -15.90
C THR A 100 -4.08 6.12 -14.77
N PHE A 101 -3.64 7.33 -15.13
CA PHE A 101 -3.02 8.34 -14.25
C PHE A 101 -3.88 8.75 -13.04
N LEU A 102 -5.20 8.50 -13.08
CA LEU A 102 -6.17 8.90 -12.07
C LEU A 102 -6.34 7.84 -10.94
N ASN A 103 -6.46 6.55 -11.28
CA ASN A 103 -6.53 5.46 -10.29
C ASN A 103 -5.22 5.26 -9.50
N ALA A 104 -4.08 5.66 -10.07
CA ALA A 104 -2.76 5.39 -9.50
C ALA A 104 -2.57 6.10 -8.15
N LYS A 105 -3.02 7.35 -8.00
CA LYS A 105 -2.78 8.16 -6.79
C LYS A 105 -3.41 7.55 -5.53
N LEU A 106 -4.71 7.22 -5.59
CA LEU A 106 -5.42 6.59 -4.48
C LEU A 106 -4.79 5.24 -4.11
N ARG A 107 -4.45 4.45 -5.12
CA ARG A 107 -3.82 3.15 -4.93
C ARG A 107 -2.45 3.27 -4.28
N LEU A 108 -1.60 4.19 -4.75
CA LEU A 108 -0.28 4.44 -4.19
C LEU A 108 -0.35 4.93 -2.74
N ALA A 109 -1.28 5.85 -2.44
CA ALA A 109 -1.52 6.31 -1.07
C ALA A 109 -1.93 5.16 -0.15
N ALA A 110 -2.87 4.32 -0.59
CA ALA A 110 -3.33 3.17 0.17
C ALA A 110 -2.21 2.12 0.35
N ARG A 111 -1.39 1.90 -0.68
CA ARG A 111 -0.26 0.95 -0.64
C ARG A 111 0.82 1.40 0.35
N ALA A 112 1.18 2.69 0.31
CA ALA A 112 2.13 3.28 1.24
C ALA A 112 1.62 3.21 2.69
N LEU A 113 0.35 3.56 2.93
CA LEU A 113 -0.26 3.42 4.26
C LEU A 113 -0.25 1.97 4.75
N GLY A 114 -0.56 1.01 3.87
CA GLY A 114 -0.54 -0.41 4.19
C GLY A 114 0.84 -0.90 4.67
N ILE A 115 1.93 -0.45 4.02
CA ILE A 115 3.30 -0.78 4.43
C ILE A 115 3.61 -0.21 5.81
N VAL A 116 3.30 1.08 6.02
CA VAL A 116 3.54 1.74 7.30
C VAL A 116 2.77 1.08 8.45
N GLN A 117 1.53 0.67 8.21
CA GLN A 117 0.74 -0.09 9.17
C GLN A 117 1.35 -1.47 9.43
N CYS A 118 1.84 -2.17 8.39
CA CYS A 118 2.50 -3.47 8.54
C CYS A 118 3.75 -3.38 9.44
N PHE A 119 4.53 -2.32 9.27
CA PHE A 119 5.72 -2.04 10.06
C PHE A 119 5.35 -1.72 11.51
N HIS A 120 4.41 -0.81 11.72
CA HIS A 120 3.95 -0.44 13.05
C HIS A 120 3.39 -1.63 13.84
N ASN A 121 2.56 -2.47 13.21
CA ASN A 121 1.99 -3.65 13.85
C ASN A 121 3.05 -4.68 14.28
N ARG A 122 4.30 -4.53 13.81
CA ARG A 122 5.46 -5.35 14.18
C ARG A 122 6.47 -4.60 15.06
N GLY A 123 6.08 -3.46 15.62
CA GLY A 123 6.89 -2.67 16.54
C GLY A 123 7.99 -1.85 15.86
N TYR A 124 7.99 -1.73 14.54
CA TYR A 124 8.92 -0.83 13.86
C TYR A 124 8.44 0.60 13.98
N GLU A 125 9.31 1.43 14.56
CA GLU A 125 9.09 2.87 14.68
C GLU A 125 9.65 3.58 13.47
N LEU A 126 8.79 4.34 12.79
CA LEU A 126 9.22 5.14 11.65
C LEU A 126 10.00 6.34 12.16
N ASP A 127 11.29 6.38 11.85
CA ASP A 127 12.16 7.51 12.17
C ASP A 127 11.84 8.76 11.33
N GLN A 128 12.48 9.88 11.67
CA GLN A 128 12.28 11.14 10.96
C GLN A 128 12.64 11.04 9.47
N SER A 129 13.64 10.23 9.13
CA SER A 129 14.09 10.04 7.74
C SER A 129 13.03 9.31 6.92
N GLY A 130 12.48 8.20 7.44
CA GLY A 130 11.39 7.46 6.83
C GLY A 130 10.10 8.28 6.73
N ALA A 131 9.80 9.07 7.76
CA ALA A 131 8.71 10.05 7.75
C ALA A 131 8.84 11.04 6.60
N LEU A 132 10.01 11.69 6.47
CA LEU A 132 10.29 12.67 5.41
C LEU A 132 10.25 12.04 4.02
N LEU A 133 10.74 10.81 3.88
CA LEU A 133 10.69 10.04 2.63
C LEU A 133 9.25 9.88 2.15
N ILE A 134 8.37 9.44 3.05
CA ILE A 134 6.94 9.29 2.78
C ILE A 134 6.31 10.64 2.44
N MET A 135 6.58 11.69 3.22
CA MET A 135 6.05 13.02 2.92
C MET A 135 6.48 13.52 1.54
N LYS A 136 7.76 13.34 1.20
CA LYS A 136 8.30 13.74 -0.10
C LYS A 136 7.68 12.93 -1.24
N TYR A 137 7.51 11.62 -1.06
CA TYR A 137 6.83 10.77 -2.02
C TYR A 137 5.40 11.27 -2.30
N PHE A 138 4.66 11.64 -1.26
CA PHE A 138 3.30 12.17 -1.39
C PHE A 138 3.25 13.53 -2.06
N ALA A 139 4.25 14.39 -1.80
CA ALA A 139 4.38 15.68 -2.47
C ALA A 139 4.67 15.52 -3.97
N GLU A 140 5.60 14.63 -4.35
CA GLU A 140 5.95 14.35 -5.75
C GLU A 140 4.77 13.80 -6.56
N HIS A 141 3.81 13.15 -5.91
CA HIS A 141 2.60 12.61 -6.54
C HIS A 141 1.36 13.52 -6.36
N GLU A 142 1.55 14.74 -5.83
CA GLU A 142 0.51 15.74 -5.56
C GLU A 142 -0.66 15.19 -4.71
N LEU A 143 -0.38 14.28 -3.78
CA LEU A 143 -1.40 13.66 -2.92
C LEU A 143 -1.94 14.62 -1.84
N PHE A 144 -1.28 15.76 -1.64
CA PHE A 144 -1.68 16.82 -0.70
C PHE A 144 -2.62 17.88 -1.30
N ALA A 145 -3.06 17.73 -2.55
CA ALA A 145 -3.94 18.70 -3.18
C ALA A 145 -5.23 18.85 -2.36
N MET A 146 -5.39 19.99 -1.70
CA MET A 146 -6.53 20.28 -0.84
C MET A 146 -7.79 20.52 -1.65
N SER A 147 -8.85 19.78 -1.33
CA SER A 147 -10.17 20.09 -1.86
C SER A 147 -11.25 19.97 -0.80
N SER A 148 -11.21 20.88 0.18
CA SER A 148 -12.27 21.03 1.19
C SER A 148 -13.66 21.24 0.57
N ASP A 149 -13.72 21.83 -0.63
CA ASP A 149 -14.96 22.02 -1.37
C ASP A 149 -15.47 20.73 -2.03
N LEU A 150 -14.61 19.73 -2.23
CA LEU A 150 -14.97 18.51 -2.97
C LEU A 150 -15.82 17.56 -2.15
N GLU A 151 -15.52 17.40 -0.86
CA GLU A 151 -16.33 16.58 0.05
C GLU A 151 -17.76 17.11 0.09
N LYS A 152 -17.90 18.43 0.28
CA LYS A 152 -19.20 19.10 0.31
C LYS A 152 -19.94 18.91 -1.01
N ARG A 153 -19.27 19.15 -2.14
CA ARG A 153 -19.85 18.93 -3.48
C ARG A 153 -20.28 17.50 -3.73
N LEU A 154 -19.48 16.51 -3.30
CA LEU A 154 -19.82 15.10 -3.41
C LEU A 154 -21.06 14.76 -2.57
N CYS A 155 -21.10 15.22 -1.32
CA CYS A 155 -22.21 14.92 -0.41
C CYS A 155 -23.52 15.61 -0.80
N GLU A 156 -23.45 16.81 -1.39
CA GLU A 156 -24.62 17.57 -1.88
C GLU A 156 -25.15 17.04 -3.24
N ASP A 157 -24.32 16.31 -3.99
CA ASP A 157 -24.72 15.69 -5.25
C ASP A 157 -25.65 14.48 -4.97
N ARG A 158 -26.95 14.67 -5.22
CA ARG A 158 -27.98 13.63 -5.05
C ARG A 158 -27.71 12.38 -5.88
N TYR A 159 -27.14 12.53 -7.08
CA TYR A 159 -26.81 11.41 -7.95
C TYR A 159 -25.67 10.60 -7.35
N PHE A 160 -24.61 11.28 -6.89
CA PHE A 160 -23.49 10.66 -6.20
C PHE A 160 -23.94 9.94 -4.93
N ALA A 161 -24.68 10.61 -4.04
CA ALA A 161 -25.15 10.03 -2.79
C ALA A 161 -25.98 8.75 -3.01
N SER A 162 -26.84 8.73 -4.04
CA SER A 162 -27.64 7.56 -4.39
C SER A 162 -26.79 6.39 -4.91
N ARG A 163 -25.80 6.66 -5.78
CA ARG A 163 -24.94 5.61 -6.33
C ARG A 163 -23.92 5.09 -5.33
N SER A 164 -23.22 5.98 -4.63
CA SER A 164 -22.14 5.63 -3.70
C SER A 164 -22.63 4.76 -2.53
N LYS A 165 -23.87 4.98 -2.04
CA LYS A 165 -24.51 4.10 -1.04
C LYS A 165 -24.68 2.65 -1.51
N LYS A 166 -24.75 2.40 -2.83
CA LYS A 166 -24.91 1.05 -3.41
C LYS A 166 -23.56 0.34 -3.64
N ILE A 167 -22.45 1.06 -3.49
CA ILE A 167 -21.10 0.53 -3.63
C ILE A 167 -20.62 0.11 -2.24
N LEU A 168 -20.95 -1.11 -1.87
CA LEU A 168 -20.44 -1.72 -0.63
C LEU A 168 -18.97 -2.07 -0.79
N ILE A 169 -18.16 -1.58 0.15
CA ILE A 169 -16.74 -1.91 0.30
C ILE A 169 -16.60 -3.03 1.33
N LYS A 170 -17.37 -2.93 2.42
CA LYS A 170 -17.58 -3.97 3.43
C LYS A 170 -19.07 -4.26 3.57
N PRO A 171 -19.48 -5.37 4.23
CA PRO A 171 -20.88 -5.70 4.41
C PRO A 171 -21.75 -4.53 4.89
N ASP A 172 -21.23 -3.73 5.84
CA ASP A 172 -21.96 -2.62 6.46
C ASP A 172 -21.42 -1.22 6.10
N LEU A 173 -20.46 -1.12 5.17
CA LEU A 173 -19.84 0.17 4.82
C LEU A 173 -19.79 0.37 3.30
N SER A 174 -20.39 1.47 2.87
CA SER A 174 -20.41 1.90 1.47
C SER A 174 -19.33 2.93 1.15
N LEU A 175 -19.15 3.22 -0.13
CA LEU A 175 -18.33 4.34 -0.59
C LEU A 175 -18.82 5.67 0.00
N PHE A 176 -20.14 5.85 0.15
CA PHE A 176 -20.70 7.06 0.75
C PHE A 176 -20.29 7.24 2.20
N ASP A 177 -20.23 6.13 2.95
CA ASP A 177 -19.79 6.13 4.34
C ASP A 177 -18.30 6.45 4.40
N LEU A 178 -17.47 5.79 3.58
CA LEU A 178 -16.03 6.04 3.51
C LEU A 178 -15.69 7.51 3.21
N VAL A 179 -16.41 8.15 2.28
CA VAL A 179 -16.20 9.56 1.93
C VAL A 179 -16.41 10.48 3.15
N GLN A 180 -17.45 10.23 3.95
CA GLN A 180 -17.80 11.06 5.11
C GLN A 180 -17.07 10.69 6.40
N LEU A 181 -16.46 9.51 6.47
CA LEU A 181 -15.73 9.11 7.67
C LEU A 181 -14.58 10.07 7.94
N ARG A 182 -14.39 10.42 9.21
CA ARG A 182 -13.18 11.12 9.63
C ARG A 182 -11.95 10.27 9.33
N PRO A 183 -10.82 10.87 8.93
CA PRO A 183 -9.58 10.14 8.62
C PRO A 183 -9.22 9.08 9.67
N GLU A 184 -9.26 9.42 10.95
CA GLU A 184 -8.85 8.52 12.05
C GLU A 184 -9.75 7.29 12.18
N LYS A 185 -11.02 7.41 11.79
CA LYS A 185 -11.98 6.32 11.82
C LYS A 185 -11.88 5.47 10.55
N ALA A 186 -11.63 6.09 9.40
CA ALA A 186 -11.39 5.37 8.15
C ALA A 186 -10.14 4.49 8.26
N GLN A 187 -9.03 5.02 8.80
CA GLN A 187 -7.79 4.27 9.03
C GLN A 187 -7.97 2.97 9.84
N LYS A 188 -8.88 2.98 10.83
CA LYS A 188 -9.16 1.81 11.68
C LYS A 188 -10.08 0.78 11.02
N LEU A 189 -10.92 1.25 10.10
CA LEU A 189 -11.96 0.44 9.47
C LEU A 189 -11.54 -0.14 8.12
N PHE A 190 -10.63 0.52 7.41
CA PHE A 190 -10.23 0.16 6.06
C PHE A 190 -8.73 -0.11 5.98
N ILE A 191 -8.39 -1.15 5.22
CA ILE A 191 -7.02 -1.55 4.91
C ILE A 191 -6.78 -1.44 3.40
N HIS A 192 -5.51 -1.46 2.96
CA HIS A 192 -5.17 -1.34 1.54
C HIS A 192 -6.00 -2.22 0.58
N PRO A 193 -6.21 -3.53 0.85
CA PRO A 193 -7.06 -4.39 0.01
C PRO A 193 -8.48 -3.85 -0.22
N ASP A 194 -9.06 -3.13 0.75
CA ASP A 194 -10.40 -2.55 0.61
C ASP A 194 -10.44 -1.48 -0.49
N TYR A 195 -9.42 -0.62 -0.55
CA TYR A 195 -9.28 0.42 -1.59
C TYR A 195 -8.95 -0.18 -2.96
N TYR A 196 -8.11 -1.23 -2.99
CA TYR A 196 -7.82 -1.96 -4.21
C TYR A 196 -9.07 -2.62 -4.80
N ASN A 197 -9.85 -3.31 -3.96
CA ASN A 197 -11.08 -3.96 -4.39
C ASN A 197 -12.14 -2.95 -4.84
N LEU A 198 -12.27 -1.83 -4.13
CA LEU A 198 -13.15 -0.73 -4.52
C LEU A 198 -12.83 -0.24 -5.94
N THR A 199 -11.58 0.17 -6.19
CA THR A 199 -11.17 0.79 -7.46
C THR A 199 -11.18 -0.17 -8.65
N ASN A 200 -11.07 -1.47 -8.42
CA ASN A 200 -11.17 -2.51 -9.46
C ASN A 200 -12.59 -3.09 -9.60
N SER A 201 -13.57 -2.63 -8.82
CA SER A 201 -14.93 -3.15 -8.88
C SER A 201 -15.69 -2.65 -10.11
N LYS A 202 -16.56 -3.49 -10.68
CA LYS A 202 -17.47 -3.06 -11.77
C LYS A 202 -18.32 -1.85 -11.39
N LYS A 203 -18.78 -1.81 -10.14
CA LYS A 203 -19.60 -0.70 -9.62
C LYS A 203 -18.85 0.63 -9.61
N TRP A 204 -17.54 0.61 -9.35
CA TRP A 204 -16.67 1.77 -9.45
C TRP A 204 -16.47 2.18 -10.91
N SER A 205 -16.20 1.23 -11.80
CA SER A 205 -16.05 1.48 -13.24
C SER A 205 -17.29 2.13 -13.86
N ASP A 206 -18.48 1.78 -13.37
CA ASP A 206 -19.77 2.33 -13.82
C ASP A 206 -20.05 3.78 -13.33
N LEU A 207 -19.21 4.35 -12.47
CA LEU A 207 -19.37 5.75 -12.03
C LEU A 207 -18.94 6.72 -13.13
N PRO A 208 -19.63 7.88 -13.27
CA PRO A 208 -19.19 8.95 -14.17
C PRO A 208 -17.76 9.40 -13.86
N GLU A 209 -16.99 9.69 -14.92
CA GLU A 209 -15.56 10.03 -14.81
C GLU A 209 -15.28 11.18 -13.84
N GLY A 210 -16.08 12.25 -13.88
CA GLY A 210 -15.94 13.37 -12.96
C GLY A 210 -16.14 12.99 -11.49
N LEU A 211 -17.05 12.06 -11.20
CA LEU A 211 -17.30 11.58 -9.83
C LEU A 211 -16.21 10.62 -9.36
N LYS A 212 -15.70 9.75 -10.24
CA LYS A 212 -14.53 8.91 -9.94
C LYS A 212 -13.34 9.77 -9.55
N LYS A 213 -12.99 10.73 -10.40
CA LYS A 213 -11.89 11.67 -10.15
C LYS A 213 -12.07 12.44 -8.84
N ALA A 214 -13.29 12.89 -8.55
CA ALA A 214 -13.56 13.59 -7.31
C ALA A 214 -13.40 12.67 -6.08
N CYS A 215 -13.89 11.43 -6.15
CA CYS A 215 -13.68 10.45 -5.08
C CYS A 215 -12.20 10.11 -4.89
N GLU A 216 -11.45 9.92 -5.96
CA GLU A 216 -10.03 9.60 -5.90
C GLU A 216 -9.23 10.70 -5.23
N ILE A 217 -9.46 11.96 -5.62
CA ILE A 217 -8.81 13.11 -4.99
C ILE A 217 -9.13 13.15 -3.50
N HIS A 218 -10.41 13.07 -3.15
CA HIS A 218 -10.86 13.14 -1.75
C HIS A 218 -10.31 12.01 -0.90
N LEU A 219 -10.39 10.77 -1.38
CA LEU A 219 -9.90 9.60 -0.66
C LEU A 219 -8.37 9.58 -0.57
N SER A 220 -7.66 10.03 -1.61
CA SER A 220 -6.19 10.17 -1.58
C SER A 220 -5.77 11.22 -0.56
N GLU A 221 -6.43 12.38 -0.55
CA GLU A 221 -6.17 13.44 0.43
C GLU A 221 -6.45 12.92 1.86
N LYS A 222 -7.55 12.19 2.05
CA LYS A 222 -7.90 11.57 3.34
C LYS A 222 -6.81 10.63 3.83
N LEU A 223 -6.39 9.66 3.02
CA LEU A 223 -5.30 8.72 3.34
C LEU A 223 -3.98 9.43 3.62
N SER A 224 -3.68 10.48 2.86
CA SER A 224 -2.47 11.30 3.06
C SER A 224 -2.47 11.96 4.43
N LYS A 225 -3.62 12.52 4.84
CA LYS A 225 -3.78 13.13 6.17
C LYS A 225 -3.69 12.09 7.29
N GLU A 226 -4.24 10.89 7.09
CA GLU A 226 -4.11 9.77 8.04
C GLU A 226 -2.65 9.41 8.24
N LEU A 227 -1.91 9.27 7.14
CA LEU A 227 -0.51 8.92 7.17
C LEU A 227 0.34 10.00 7.86
N LEU A 228 0.13 11.27 7.53
CA LEU A 228 0.83 12.37 8.19
C LEU A 228 0.56 12.41 9.70
N LYS A 229 -0.69 12.20 10.12
CA LYS A 229 -1.04 12.13 11.54
C LYS A 229 -0.41 10.93 12.22
N PHE A 230 -0.44 9.78 11.56
CA PHE A 230 0.19 8.57 12.03
C PHE A 230 1.67 8.84 12.32
N VAL A 231 2.39 9.36 11.34
CA VAL A 231 3.80 9.77 11.43
C VAL A 231 4.05 10.83 12.52
N TYR A 232 3.17 11.83 12.66
CA TYR A 232 3.33 12.90 13.65
C TYR A 232 3.06 12.45 15.10
N ILE A 233 2.14 11.50 15.31
CA ILE A 233 1.88 10.91 16.63
C ILE A 233 3.13 10.20 17.15
N PHE A 234 3.90 9.52 16.28
CA PHE A 234 5.20 8.95 16.67
C PHE A 234 6.19 10.01 17.13
N HIS A 235 6.23 11.16 16.46
CA HIS A 235 7.16 12.23 16.83
C HIS A 235 6.84 12.87 18.19
N THR A 236 5.56 12.96 18.55
CA THR A 236 5.12 13.59 19.82
C THR A 236 5.17 12.64 21.02
N HIS A 237 4.95 11.34 20.84
CA HIS A 237 5.16 10.36 21.93
C HIS A 237 6.64 10.23 22.32
N PHE A 238 7.57 10.53 21.40
CA PHE A 238 9.01 10.52 21.66
C PHE A 238 9.47 11.70 22.52
N ILE A 239 9.00 12.92 22.22
CA ILE A 239 9.40 14.14 22.96
C ILE A 239 8.91 14.15 24.42
N HIS A 240 7.81 13.46 24.73
CA HIS A 240 7.26 13.42 26.09
C HIS A 240 7.70 12.22 26.94
N ASN A 241 8.39 11.23 26.35
CA ASN A 241 8.91 10.05 27.06
C ASN A 241 10.44 9.91 26.98
N SER A 242 11.16 10.97 26.57
CA SER A 242 12.63 11.06 26.62
C SER A 242 13.11 12.08 27.66
#